data_AF-A0A199VFM0-F1
#
_entry.id   AF-A0A199VFM0-F1
#
_cell.length_a   1.000
_cell.length_b   1.000
_cell.length_c   1.000
_cell.angle_alpha   90.00
_cell.angle_beta   90.00
_cell.angle_gamma   90.00
#
_symmetry.space_group_name_H-M   'P 1'
#
loop_
_entity.id
_entity.type
_entity.pdbx_description
1 polymer ?
#
loop_
_entity_poly.entity_id
_entity_poly.type
_entity_poly.pdbx_seq_one_letter_code
_entity_poly.pdbx_strand_id
1 'polypeptide(L)'
;MALPYLEAVLGFMILMYIFETYLNIRQHAALKLPTLPKPLEGVVSQEKFEKSRAYSLDRSRFRFIHEAVTILMDTAILYFGILPWFWKKSGEFVAYAGLNAENEIIHTLSFLAGVMIWSQQTLGLFIRDIIKGIERRTLLSNIPMGFYVCVVHSNDDALSHPNRSSIQ
;
A
#
# COMPACT_ATOMS: atom_id res chain seq x y z
N MET A 1 32.75 -19.26 1.22
CA MET A 1 32.18 -18.10 1.93
C MET A 1 30.73 -18.01 1.51
N ALA A 2 29.79 -18.49 2.33
CA ALA A 2 28.37 -18.38 1.98
C ALA A 2 27.99 -16.90 2.04
N LEU A 3 27.59 -16.32 0.91
CA LEU A 3 27.06 -14.96 0.89
C LEU A 3 25.83 -14.94 1.82
N PRO A 4 25.75 -14.05 2.82
CA PRO A 4 24.61 -13.96 3.72
C PRO A 4 23.43 -13.32 2.99
N TYR A 5 22.82 -14.06 2.08
CA TYR A 5 21.74 -13.60 1.20
C TYR A 5 20.54 -13.09 2.01
N LEU A 6 20.25 -13.72 3.16
CA LEU A 6 19.15 -13.31 4.03
C LEU A 6 19.42 -11.91 4.62
N GLU A 7 20.63 -11.66 5.12
CA GLU A 7 21.03 -10.36 5.66
C GLU A 7 21.03 -9.27 4.57
N ALA A 8 21.50 -9.60 3.36
CA ALA A 8 21.48 -8.68 2.23
C ALA A 8 20.04 -8.29 1.82
N VAL A 9 19.13 -9.26 1.76
CA VAL A 9 17.71 -9.02 1.44
C VAL A 9 17.03 -8.20 2.54
N LEU A 10 17.26 -8.53 3.82
CA LEU A 10 16.76 -7.74 4.94
C LEU A 10 17.26 -6.29 4.89
N GLY A 11 18.56 -6.10 4.64
CA GLY A 11 19.15 -4.77 4.50
C GLY A 11 18.55 -3.96 3.34
N PHE A 12 18.31 -4.62 2.20
CA PHE A 12 17.67 -3.99 1.05
C PHE A 12 16.21 -3.60 1.35
N MET A 13 15.44 -4.47 2.01
CA MET A 13 14.05 -4.17 2.40
C MET A 13 13.97 -2.97 3.35
N ILE A 14 14.86 -2.89 4.34
CA ILE A 14 14.93 -1.74 5.26
C ILE A 14 15.29 -0.46 4.50
N LEU A 15 16.24 -0.53 3.58
CA LEU A 15 16.62 0.62 2.75
C LEU A 15 15.45 1.09 1.87
N MET A 16 14.72 0.17 1.25
CA MET A 16 13.53 0.49 0.46
C MET A 16 12.44 1.13 1.32
N TYR A 17 12.19 0.59 2.51
CA TYR A 17 11.24 1.17 3.45
C TYR A 17 11.59 2.62 3.82
N ILE A 18 12.86 2.89 4.11
CA ILE A 18 13.34 4.25 4.43
C ILE A 18 13.13 5.17 3.22
N PHE A 19 13.41 4.68 2.02
CA PHE A 19 13.25 5.45 0.79
C PHE A 19 11.77 5.79 0.50
N GLU A 20 10.87 4.81 0.59
CA GLU A 20 9.42 5.02 0.42
C GLU A 20 8.86 5.95 1.49
N THR A 21 9.23 5.72 2.75
CA THR A 21 8.87 6.59 3.87
C THR A 21 9.34 8.03 3.62
N TYR A 22 10.56 8.21 3.15
CA TYR A 22 11.11 9.52 2.82
C TYR A 22 10.33 10.22 1.70
N LEU A 23 9.99 9.52 0.62
CA LEU A 23 9.16 10.05 -0.46
C LEU A 23 7.75 10.41 0.02
N ASN A 24 7.13 9.55 0.82
CA ASN A 24 5.81 9.79 1.43
C ASN A 24 5.83 11.03 2.33
N ILE A 25 6.87 11.22 3.15
CA ILE A 25 7.04 12.42 3.99
C ILE A 25 7.15 13.68 3.13
N ARG A 26 7.88 13.64 2.00
CA ARG A 26 7.97 14.78 1.09
C ARG A 26 6.63 15.10 0.43
N GLN A 27 5.88 14.08 0.00
CA GLN A 27 4.52 14.24 -0.52
C GLN A 27 3.59 14.82 0.56
N HIS A 28 3.75 14.43 1.83
CA HIS A 28 3.01 15.02 2.94
C HIS A 28 3.31 16.48 3.21
N ALA A 29 4.57 16.87 3.13
CA ALA A 29 4.97 18.26 3.28
C ALA A 29 4.40 19.12 2.14
N ALA A 30 4.43 18.61 0.91
CA ALA A 30 3.81 19.25 -0.26
C ALA A 30 2.29 19.43 -0.10
N LEU A 31 1.57 18.40 0.37
CA LEU A 31 0.12 18.48 0.64
C LEU A 31 -0.26 19.42 1.81
N LYS A 32 0.69 19.78 2.67
CA LYS A 32 0.44 20.73 3.78
C LYS A 32 0.43 22.19 3.33
N LEU A 33 0.92 22.53 2.13
CA LEU A 33 0.89 23.91 1.66
C LEU A 33 -0.57 24.42 1.56
N PRO A 34 -0.87 25.59 2.14
CA PRO A 34 -2.24 26.12 2.25
C PRO A 34 -2.75 26.82 0.99
N THR A 35 -2.07 26.70 -0.15
CA THR A 35 -2.39 27.46 -1.35
C THR A 35 -3.27 26.66 -2.28
N LEU A 36 -4.54 27.06 -2.38
CA LEU A 36 -5.48 26.58 -3.40
C LEU A 36 -4.85 26.84 -4.78
N PRO A 37 -4.75 25.84 -5.67
CA PRO A 37 -4.32 26.09 -7.04
C PRO A 37 -5.28 27.11 -7.66
N LYS A 38 -4.75 28.22 -8.20
CA LYS A 38 -5.51 29.30 -8.86
C LYS A 38 -6.63 28.84 -9.82
N PRO A 39 -6.55 27.68 -10.51
CA PRO A 39 -7.65 27.19 -11.36
C PRO A 39 -8.91 26.70 -10.62
N LEU A 40 -8.84 26.48 -9.30
CA LEU A 40 -9.92 25.91 -8.47
C LEU A 40 -10.62 26.96 -7.60
N GLU A 41 -10.15 28.21 -7.59
CA GLU A 41 -10.84 29.34 -6.98
C GLU A 41 -12.16 29.61 -7.72
N GLY A 42 -13.28 29.17 -7.14
CA GLY A 42 -14.63 29.43 -7.65
C GLY A 42 -15.44 28.21 -8.11
N VAL A 43 -14.82 27.04 -8.30
CA VAL A 43 -15.54 25.80 -8.69
C VAL A 43 -15.89 24.91 -7.49
N VAL A 44 -15.25 25.15 -6.34
CA VAL A 44 -15.29 24.28 -5.16
C VAL A 44 -15.59 25.12 -3.93
N SER A 45 -16.60 24.75 -3.14
CA SER A 45 -16.84 25.41 -1.86
C SER A 45 -15.70 25.13 -0.88
N GLN A 46 -15.27 26.15 -0.13
CA GLN A 46 -14.20 26.05 0.86
C GLN A 46 -14.38 24.87 1.82
N GLU A 47 -15.63 24.56 2.18
CA GLU A 47 -16.00 23.43 3.04
C GLU A 47 -15.68 22.06 2.42
N LYS A 48 -15.86 21.89 1.10
CA LYS A 48 -15.50 20.65 0.40
C LYS A 48 -13.98 20.48 0.28
N PHE A 49 -13.25 21.59 0.16
CA PHE A 49 -11.78 21.58 0.11
C PHE A 49 -11.18 21.20 1.47
N GLU A 50 -11.69 21.74 2.57
CA GLU A 50 -11.23 21.35 3.91
C GLU A 50 -11.52 19.88 4.22
N LYS A 51 -12.70 19.38 3.82
CA LYS A 51 -13.05 17.96 3.96
C LYS A 51 -12.16 17.04 3.11
N SER A 52 -11.85 17.42 1.87
CA SER A 52 -10.94 16.63 1.01
C SER A 52 -9.50 16.63 1.51
N ARG A 53 -9.03 17.74 2.10
CA ARG A 53 -7.71 17.87 2.72
C ARG A 53 -7.59 17.05 4.01
N ALA A 54 -8.62 17.06 4.87
CA ALA A 54 -8.65 16.22 6.06
C ALA A 54 -8.61 14.72 5.67
N TYR A 55 -9.30 14.35 4.59
CA TYR A 55 -9.26 12.99 4.06
C TYR A 55 -7.89 12.59 3.51
N SER A 56 -7.22 13.46 2.74
CA SER A 56 -5.90 13.12 2.17
C SER A 56 -4.85 12.92 3.27
N LEU A 57 -4.94 13.69 4.36
CA LEU A 57 -4.12 13.50 5.56
C LEU A 57 -4.42 12.17 6.27
N ASP A 58 -5.68 11.84 6.53
CA ASP A 58 -6.02 10.60 7.22
C ASP A 58 -5.69 9.35 6.38
N ARG A 59 -5.99 9.38 5.08
CA ARG A 59 -5.66 8.28 4.15
C ARG A 59 -4.17 7.97 4.16
N SER A 60 -3.37 9.01 4.29
CA SER A 60 -1.93 8.83 4.26
C SER A 60 -1.31 8.27 5.52
N ARG A 61 -1.84 8.65 6.69
CA ARG A 61 -1.48 8.03 7.97
C ARG A 61 -1.78 6.55 7.95
N PHE A 62 -2.94 6.17 7.41
CA PHE A 62 -3.30 4.77 7.23
C PHE A 62 -2.32 4.04 6.30
N ARG A 63 -1.97 4.63 5.14
CA ARG A 63 -0.95 4.05 4.24
C ARG A 63 0.40 3.87 4.92
N PHE A 64 0.85 4.86 5.69
CA PHE A 64 2.13 4.79 6.40
C PHE A 64 2.17 3.65 7.43
N ILE A 65 1.12 3.51 8.24
CA ILE A 65 1.00 2.41 9.22
C ILE A 65 0.93 1.07 8.48
N HIS A 66 0.18 1.01 7.38
CA HIS A 66 0.05 -0.19 6.57
C HIS A 66 1.39 -0.66 6.01
N GLU A 67 2.13 0.23 5.32
CA GLU A 67 3.47 -0.06 4.79
C GLU A 67 4.42 -0.58 5.89
N ALA A 68 4.39 0.05 7.07
CA ALA A 68 5.19 -0.39 8.22
C ALA A 68 4.83 -1.82 8.68
N VAL A 69 3.54 -2.14 8.81
CA VAL A 69 3.08 -3.47 9.22
C VAL A 69 3.42 -4.52 8.15
N THR A 70 3.27 -4.19 6.86
CA THR A 70 3.59 -5.10 5.75
C THR A 70 5.07 -5.49 5.78
N ILE A 71 5.98 -4.53 5.85
CA ILE A 71 7.43 -4.81 5.89
C ILE A 71 7.82 -5.60 7.14
N LEU A 72 7.19 -5.32 8.29
CA LEU A 72 7.44 -6.05 9.53
C LEU A 72 6.97 -7.51 9.40
N MET A 73 5.78 -7.74 8.81
CA MET A 73 5.29 -9.09 8.50
C MET A 73 6.20 -9.83 7.52
N ASP A 74 6.60 -9.19 6.41
CA ASP A 74 7.47 -9.80 5.39
C ASP A 74 8.85 -10.14 5.98
N THR A 75 9.39 -9.24 6.79
CA THR A 75 10.63 -9.46 7.54
C THR A 75 10.49 -10.65 8.49
N ALA A 76 9.39 -10.75 9.23
CA ALA A 76 9.13 -11.88 10.14
C ALA A 76 8.99 -13.20 9.35
N ILE A 77 8.24 -13.20 8.24
CA ILE A 77 8.06 -14.36 7.36
C ILE A 77 9.40 -14.88 6.84
N LEU A 78 10.29 -13.97 6.42
CA LEU A 78 11.62 -14.32 5.92
C LEU A 78 12.55 -14.78 7.06
N TYR A 79 12.55 -14.06 8.18
CA TYR A 79 13.41 -14.35 9.34
C TYR A 79 13.07 -15.68 10.01
N PHE A 80 11.78 -15.98 10.19
CA PHE A 80 11.33 -17.26 10.76
C PHE A 80 11.30 -18.41 9.76
N GLY A 81 11.58 -18.15 8.46
CA GLY A 81 11.54 -19.18 7.44
C GLY A 81 10.14 -19.79 7.29
N ILE A 82 9.10 -18.95 7.32
CA ILE A 82 7.72 -19.41 7.15
C ILE A 82 7.52 -20.03 5.76
N LEU A 83 8.23 -19.56 4.73
CA LEU A 83 8.19 -20.16 3.38
C LEU A 83 8.60 -21.64 3.37
N PRO A 84 9.82 -22.04 3.82
CA PRO A 84 10.20 -23.45 3.84
C PRO A 84 9.35 -24.29 4.80
N TRP A 85 8.83 -23.70 5.89
CA TRP A 85 7.86 -24.38 6.75
C TRP A 85 6.54 -24.66 6.02
N PHE A 86 6.01 -23.68 5.30
CA PHE A 86 4.77 -23.78 4.54
C PHE A 86 4.88 -24.79 3.40
N TRP A 87 6.04 -24.83 2.73
CA TRP A 87 6.37 -25.85 1.73
C TRP A 87 6.31 -27.28 2.29
N LYS A 88 6.89 -27.52 3.47
CA LYS A 88 6.79 -28.85 4.12
C LYS A 88 5.33 -29.21 4.41
N LYS A 89 4.54 -28.25 4.87
CA LYS A 89 3.11 -28.44 5.16
C LYS A 89 2.27 -28.72 3.91
N SER A 90 2.57 -28.10 2.77
CA SER A 90 1.87 -28.41 1.51
C SER A 90 2.14 -29.86 1.09
N GLY A 91 3.36 -30.37 1.28
CA GLY A 91 3.68 -31.77 1.02
C GLY A 91 2.94 -32.75 1.91
N GLU A 92 2.87 -32.47 3.22
CA GLU A 92 2.09 -33.27 4.16
C GLU A 92 0.59 -33.28 3.80
N PHE A 93 0.05 -32.15 3.34
CA PHE A 93 -1.35 -32.06 2.91
C PHE A 93 -1.64 -32.91 1.66
N VAL A 94 -0.73 -32.92 0.69
CA VAL A 94 -0.82 -33.77 -0.51
C VAL A 94 -0.78 -35.25 -0.12
N ALA A 95 0.12 -35.63 0.79
CA ALA A 95 0.21 -36.99 1.30
C ALA A 95 -1.08 -37.41 2.05
N TYR A 96 -1.66 -36.50 2.85
CA TYR A 96 -2.93 -36.74 3.56
C TYR A 96 -4.12 -36.89 2.59
N ALA A 97 -4.11 -36.16 1.47
CA ALA A 97 -5.12 -36.28 0.42
C ALA A 97 -5.04 -37.60 -0.38
N GLY A 98 -4.09 -38.49 -0.05
CA GLY A 98 -3.90 -39.77 -0.74
C GLY A 98 -3.29 -39.63 -2.14
N LEU A 99 -2.74 -38.45 -2.45
CA LEU A 99 -2.07 -38.16 -3.71
C LEU A 99 -0.58 -38.50 -3.59
N ASN A 100 0.02 -38.91 -4.70
CA ASN A 100 1.42 -39.35 -4.69
C ASN A 100 2.35 -38.17 -4.40
N ALA A 101 2.86 -38.11 -3.16
CA ALA A 101 3.70 -37.01 -2.67
C ALA A 101 5.08 -36.93 -3.37
N GLU A 102 5.49 -38.00 -4.06
CA GLU A 102 6.69 -38.02 -4.91
C GLU A 102 6.54 -37.16 -6.17
N ASN A 103 5.31 -36.86 -6.59
CA ASN A 103 5.08 -35.97 -7.72
C ASN A 103 5.27 -34.50 -7.30
N GLU A 104 6.44 -33.94 -7.59
CA GLU A 104 6.75 -32.52 -7.34
C GLU A 104 5.74 -31.55 -7.98
N ILE A 105 5.07 -31.96 -9.06
CA ILE A 105 4.01 -31.18 -9.71
C ILE A 105 2.79 -31.01 -8.78
N ILE A 106 2.38 -32.05 -8.06
CA ILE A 106 1.22 -31.96 -7.15
C ILE A 106 1.62 -31.17 -5.89
N HIS A 107 2.87 -31.34 -5.44
CA HIS A 107 3.43 -30.56 -4.34
C HIS A 107 3.41 -29.06 -4.64
N THR A 108 3.96 -28.64 -5.79
CA THR A 108 3.96 -27.24 -6.24
C THR A 108 2.55 -26.68 -6.43
N LEU A 109 1.63 -27.47 -6.98
CA LEU A 109 0.23 -27.06 -7.16
C LEU A 109 -0.47 -26.80 -5.82
N SER A 110 -0.24 -27.67 -4.83
CA SER A 110 -0.81 -27.51 -3.48
C SER A 110 -0.24 -26.28 -2.74
N PHE A 111 1.07 -26.04 -2.88
CA PHE A 111 1.72 -24.84 -2.37
C PHE A 111 1.12 -23.58 -3.01
N LEU A 112 1.00 -23.56 -4.34
CA LEU A 112 0.45 -22.43 -5.08
C LEU A 112 -1.00 -22.15 -4.67
N ALA A 113 -1.84 -23.18 -4.56
CA ALA A 113 -3.22 -23.03 -4.11
C ALA A 113 -3.29 -22.45 -2.68
N GLY A 114 -2.43 -22.93 -1.77
CA GLY A 114 -2.34 -22.42 -0.40
C GLY A 114 -1.94 -20.94 -0.35
N VAL A 115 -0.90 -20.54 -1.11
CA VAL A 115 -0.45 -19.14 -1.20
C VAL A 115 -1.52 -18.25 -1.85
N MET A 116 -2.23 -18.75 -2.86
CA MET A 116 -3.31 -18.00 -3.49
C MET A 116 -4.45 -17.74 -2.51
N ILE A 117 -4.90 -18.76 -1.77
CA ILE A 117 -5.96 -18.59 -0.76
C ILE A 117 -5.50 -17.63 0.35
N TRP A 118 -4.26 -17.77 0.83
CA TRP A 118 -3.67 -16.85 1.81
C TRP A 118 -3.71 -15.40 1.31
N SER A 119 -3.25 -15.17 0.07
CA SER A 119 -3.22 -13.86 -0.57
C SER A 119 -4.61 -13.24 -0.71
N GLN A 120 -5.60 -14.03 -1.14
CA GLN A 120 -6.99 -13.58 -1.25
C GLN A 120 -7.57 -13.14 0.10
N GLN A 121 -7.21 -13.82 1.20
CA GLN A 121 -7.69 -13.45 2.53
C GLN A 121 -7.10 -12.12 3.00
N THR A 122 -5.79 -11.91 2.81
CA THR A 122 -5.14 -10.62 3.10
C THR A 122 -5.69 -9.48 2.25
N LEU A 123 -5.90 -9.72 0.95
CA LEU A 123 -6.45 -8.70 0.04
C LEU A 123 -7.92 -8.40 0.35
N GLY A 124 -8.71 -9.41 0.69
CA GLY A 124 -10.12 -9.26 1.04
C GLY A 124 -10.33 -8.49 2.34
N LEU A 125 -9.48 -8.71 3.34
CA LEU A 125 -9.47 -7.91 4.57
C LEU A 125 -9.05 -6.46 4.28
N PHE A 126 -8.02 -6.28 3.45
CA PHE A 126 -7.56 -4.96 3.05
C PHE A 126 -8.60 -4.15 2.26
N ILE A 127 -9.23 -4.77 1.26
CA ILE A 127 -10.33 -4.16 0.49
C ILE A 127 -11.50 -3.84 1.42
N ARG A 128 -11.82 -4.73 2.37
CA ARG A 128 -12.89 -4.50 3.35
C ARG A 128 -12.58 -3.32 4.27
N ASP A 129 -11.34 -3.16 4.72
CA ASP A 129 -10.94 -2.04 5.58
C ASP A 129 -10.90 -0.71 4.82
N ILE A 130 -10.43 -0.73 3.56
CA ILE A 130 -10.52 0.43 2.67
C ILE A 130 -11.98 0.78 2.39
N ILE A 131 -12.82 -0.18 2.01
CA ILE A 131 -14.23 0.05 1.72
C ILE A 131 -14.96 0.52 2.98
N LYS A 132 -14.77 -0.11 4.14
CA LYS A 132 -15.37 0.36 5.40
C LYS A 132 -14.86 1.75 5.79
N GLY A 133 -13.59 2.04 5.54
CA GLY A 133 -13.00 3.36 5.76
C GLY A 133 -13.58 4.43 4.84
N ILE A 134 -13.86 4.08 3.59
CA ILE A 134 -14.53 4.92 2.60
C ILE A 134 -16.01 5.08 2.95
N GLU A 135 -16.78 3.99 3.08
CA GLU A 135 -18.21 3.92 3.41
C GLU A 135 -18.57 4.71 4.67
N ARG A 136 -17.83 4.50 5.78
CA ARG A 136 -18.05 5.19 7.06
C ARG A 136 -17.84 6.71 6.93
N ARG A 137 -17.18 7.18 5.88
CA ARG A 137 -16.84 8.59 5.64
C ARG A 137 -17.56 9.21 4.45
N THR A 138 -18.00 8.43 3.45
CA THR A 138 -18.94 8.83 2.39
C THR A 138 -20.31 9.18 2.98
N LEU A 139 -20.72 8.48 4.04
CA LEU A 139 -21.89 8.85 4.86
C LEU A 139 -21.77 10.24 5.52
N LEU A 140 -20.56 10.79 5.69
CA LEU A 140 -20.32 12.13 6.26
C LEU A 140 -20.11 13.24 5.21
N SER A 141 -19.85 12.90 3.95
CA SER A 141 -19.76 13.89 2.87
C SER A 141 -19.99 13.25 1.51
N ASN A 142 -21.09 13.63 0.86
CA ASN A 142 -21.43 13.28 -0.51
C ASN A 142 -20.46 13.95 -1.51
N ILE A 143 -19.22 13.44 -1.63
CA ILE A 143 -18.16 13.97 -2.51
C ILE A 143 -17.69 12.85 -3.47
N PRO A 144 -17.78 13.04 -4.80
CA PRO A 144 -17.43 12.00 -5.78
C PRO A 144 -15.90 11.80 -5.92
N MET A 145 -15.49 10.55 -6.15
CA MET A 145 -14.08 10.11 -6.20
C MET A 145 -13.23 10.84 -7.27
N GLY A 146 -13.84 11.31 -8.36
CA GLY A 146 -13.15 12.09 -9.41
C GLY A 146 -12.62 13.44 -8.92
N PHE A 147 -13.24 14.02 -7.89
CA PHE A 147 -12.77 15.26 -7.28
C PHE A 147 -11.43 15.08 -6.55
N TYR A 148 -11.17 13.90 -6.01
CA TYR A 148 -9.91 13.57 -5.33
C TYR A 148 -8.73 13.45 -6.28
N VAL A 149 -8.95 12.83 -7.45
CA VAL A 149 -7.87 12.66 -8.45
C VAL A 149 -7.44 14.03 -8.97
N CYS A 150 -8.39 14.94 -9.23
CA CYS A 150 -8.07 16.31 -9.65
C CYS A 150 -7.29 17.10 -8.59
N VAL A 151 -7.62 16.99 -7.30
CA VAL A 151 -6.89 17.72 -6.25
C VAL A 151 -5.46 17.21 -6.07
N VAL A 152 -5.23 15.89 -6.20
CA VAL A 152 -3.88 15.31 -6.12
C VAL A 152 -3.06 15.71 -7.35
N HIS A 153 -3.62 15.55 -8.55
CA HIS A 153 -2.92 15.84 -9.81
C HIS A 153 -2.62 17.34 -9.96
N SER A 154 -3.56 18.21 -9.60
CA SER A 154 -3.36 19.67 -9.66
C SER A 154 -2.30 20.18 -8.67
N ASN A 155 -2.00 19.42 -7.60
CA ASN A 155 -0.91 19.74 -6.68
C ASN A 155 0.46 19.29 -7.22
N ASP A 156 0.51 18.17 -7.95
CA ASP A 156 1.74 17.70 -8.61
C ASP A 156 2.19 18.67 -9.73
N ASP A 157 1.25 19.24 -10.48
CA ASP A 157 1.54 20.26 -11.52
C ASP A 157 2.03 21.60 -10.94
N ALA A 158 1.58 21.97 -9.74
CA ALA A 158 2.05 23.19 -9.06
C ALA A 158 3.48 23.05 -8.50
N LEU A 159 3.95 21.83 -8.27
CA LEU A 159 5.29 21.52 -7.76
C LEU A 159 6.35 21.33 -8.86
N SER A 160 5.95 20.93 -10.07
CA SER A 160 6.87 20.74 -11.20
C SER A 160 7.29 22.04 -11.89
N HIS A 161 6.50 23.11 -11.74
CA HIS A 161 6.79 24.43 -12.31
C HIS A 161 6.62 25.56 -11.27
N PRO A 162 7.59 25.74 -10.34
CA PRO A 162 7.53 26.84 -9.37
C PRO A 162 7.67 28.23 -10.01
N ASN A 163 8.03 28.32 -11.31
CA ASN A 163 8.41 29.57 -11.95
C ASN A 163 7.84 29.75 -13.37
N ARG A 164 6.51 29.63 -13.53
CA ARG A 164 5.84 30.01 -14.79
C ARG A 164 4.54 30.79 -14.57
N SER A 165 4.51 31.69 -13.58
CA SER A 165 3.43 32.66 -13.41
C SER A 165 3.93 34.08 -13.10
N SER A 166 5.02 34.48 -13.73
CA SER A 166 5.52 35.86 -13.71
C SER A 166 5.98 36.38 -15.08
N ILE A 167 5.53 35.80 -16.19
CA ILE A 167 5.65 36.42 -17.52
C ILE A 167 4.36 36.13 -18.31
N GLN A 168 3.67 37.24 -18.59
CA GLN A 168 2.47 37.47 -19.42
C GLN A 168 1.12 37.01 -18.86
#